data_AF-A0A431FY79-F1
#
_entry.id   AF-A0A431FY79-F1
#
_cell.length_a   1.000
_cell.length_b   1.000
_cell.length_c   1.000
_cell.angle_alpha   90.00
_cell.angle_beta   90.00
_cell.angle_gamma   90.00
#
_symmetry.space_group_name_H-M   'P 1'
#
loop_
_entity.id
_entity.type
_entity.pdbx_description
1 polymer ?
#
loop_
_entity_poly.entity_id
_entity_poly.type
_entity_poly.pdbx_seq_one_letter_code
_entity_poly.pdbx_strand_id
1 'polypeptide(L)'
;KSGIVNVQASDIKVNGSIGATKLYGKNISIKGLTHAKSEIFAQDIFITTHKGTLQADTVYIKNLENGIVIAKNVFVENCMGGKIEAENIYICNLLTDNTLYPRKNLIITNNIKFKNNIVVSPLVSIENNSDTECENLKNLSLKIKSKLDDTISKMQNYYDYLIKNQIKIIKLQKTEKLNAIDMKFSNLYHDIIKKYNHLSVLYKKLIKLKYQIDAKLNFLNEMVYNVKIYIKAENIGEDNFLKFYPKTNTELELKHQINLKDYEKVLYLEKGQQASYIKSSQDYSESDIEEVKIIFEKLEKDNS
;
A
#
# COMPACT_ATOMS: atom_id res chain seq x y z
N LYS A 1 -0.51 -36.73 9.53
CA LYS A 1 0.08 -35.48 9.02
C LYS A 1 -0.70 -35.08 7.77
N SER A 2 -1.59 -34.10 7.87
CA SER A 2 -2.32 -33.63 6.67
C SER A 2 -1.36 -32.79 5.85
N GLY A 3 -1.09 -33.20 4.62
CA GLY A 3 -0.21 -32.45 3.71
C GLY A 3 -0.87 -31.12 3.34
N ILE A 4 -0.12 -30.03 3.42
CA ILE A 4 -0.56 -28.77 2.80
C ILE A 4 -0.41 -28.97 1.30
N VAL A 5 -1.52 -28.90 0.58
CA VAL A 5 -1.52 -28.94 -0.89
C VAL A 5 -1.17 -27.53 -1.37
N ASN A 6 -0.21 -27.44 -2.29
CA ASN A 6 0.15 -26.20 -2.97
C ASN A 6 -0.26 -26.32 -4.44
N VAL A 7 -1.04 -25.37 -4.93
CA VAL A 7 -1.49 -25.33 -6.34
C VAL A 7 -1.06 -24.00 -6.94
N GLN A 8 -0.41 -24.05 -8.09
CA GLN A 8 -0.03 -22.88 -8.86
C GLN A 8 -0.48 -23.03 -10.31
N ALA A 9 -1.38 -22.17 -10.76
CA ALA A 9 -1.89 -22.14 -12.13
C ALA A 9 -2.45 -20.76 -12.45
N SER A 10 -2.45 -20.36 -13.73
CA SER A 10 -3.00 -19.06 -14.13
C SER A 10 -4.48 -18.91 -13.77
N ASP A 11 -5.28 -19.96 -14.01
CA ASP A 11 -6.71 -19.96 -13.77
C ASP A 11 -7.08 -21.17 -12.90
N ILE A 12 -7.68 -20.92 -11.74
CA ILE A 12 -8.10 -21.95 -10.79
C ILE A 12 -9.60 -21.83 -10.56
N LYS A 13 -10.35 -22.88 -10.87
CA LYS A 13 -11.79 -22.98 -10.61
C LYS A 13 -12.07 -24.16 -9.69
N VAL A 14 -12.65 -23.88 -8.53
CA VAL A 14 -13.03 -24.89 -7.52
C VAL A 14 -14.54 -24.87 -7.34
N ASN A 15 -15.20 -25.92 -7.81
CA ASN A 15 -16.64 -26.14 -7.65
C ASN A 15 -16.95 -26.82 -6.30
N GLY A 16 -16.46 -26.24 -5.21
CA GLY A 16 -16.57 -26.82 -3.88
C GLY A 16 -15.67 -26.11 -2.85
N SER A 17 -15.52 -26.75 -1.69
CA SER A 17 -14.74 -26.22 -0.57
C SER A 17 -13.28 -26.60 -0.68
N ILE A 18 -12.38 -25.74 -0.19
CA ILE A 18 -10.96 -26.03 -0.09
C ILE A 18 -10.54 -26.24 1.36
N GLY A 19 -9.64 -27.21 1.57
CA GLY A 19 -9.00 -27.46 2.86
C GLY A 19 -7.91 -26.44 3.18
N ALA A 20 -7.02 -26.80 4.11
CA ALA A 20 -5.79 -26.05 4.35
C ALA A 20 -4.86 -26.20 3.13
N THR A 21 -4.79 -25.18 2.29
CA THR A 21 -4.15 -25.21 0.97
C THR A 21 -3.55 -23.84 0.68
N LYS A 22 -2.43 -23.80 -0.05
CA LYS A 22 -1.92 -22.56 -0.63
C LYS A 22 -2.21 -22.52 -2.13
N LEU A 23 -2.90 -21.47 -2.57
CA LEU A 23 -3.27 -21.27 -3.97
C LEU A 23 -2.56 -20.04 -4.53
N TYR A 24 -1.95 -20.19 -5.69
CA TYR A 24 -1.33 -19.11 -6.44
C TYR A 24 -1.89 -19.08 -7.86
N GLY A 25 -2.47 -17.96 -8.26
CA GLY A 25 -2.95 -17.83 -9.64
C GLY A 25 -3.14 -16.40 -10.11
N LYS A 26 -3.64 -16.24 -11.33
CA LYS A 26 -4.09 -14.94 -11.84
C LYS A 26 -5.56 -14.75 -11.50
N ASN A 27 -6.39 -15.72 -11.87
CA ASN A 27 -7.82 -15.72 -11.60
C ASN A 27 -8.17 -16.95 -10.75
N ILE A 28 -8.81 -16.74 -9.60
CA ILE A 28 -9.23 -17.82 -8.70
C ILE A 28 -10.73 -17.69 -8.41
N SER A 29 -11.48 -18.76 -8.64
CA SER A 29 -12.91 -18.83 -8.35
C SER A 29 -13.21 -20.05 -7.48
N ILE A 30 -13.76 -19.82 -6.29
CA ILE A 30 -14.10 -20.86 -5.31
C ILE A 30 -15.58 -20.76 -4.95
N LYS A 31 -16.38 -21.72 -5.42
CA LYS A 31 -17.84 -21.76 -5.19
C LYS A 31 -18.25 -22.39 -3.85
N GLY A 32 -17.29 -22.80 -3.02
CA GLY A 32 -17.54 -23.32 -1.66
C GLY A 32 -16.86 -22.50 -0.58
N LEU A 33 -16.56 -23.14 0.56
CA LEU A 33 -15.91 -22.50 1.70
C LEU A 33 -14.39 -22.73 1.72
N THR A 34 -13.64 -21.74 2.17
CA THR A 34 -12.21 -21.91 2.46
C THR A 34 -12.00 -22.30 3.91
N HIS A 35 -10.99 -23.15 4.16
CA HIS A 35 -10.56 -23.45 5.52
C HIS A 35 -9.86 -22.25 6.16
N ALA A 36 -9.90 -22.12 7.50
CA ALA A 36 -9.27 -21.01 8.22
C ALA A 36 -7.74 -20.91 8.07
N LYS A 37 -7.11 -21.99 7.59
CA LYS A 37 -5.65 -22.07 7.33
C LYS A 37 -5.32 -22.00 5.83
N SER A 38 -6.27 -21.68 4.96
CA SER A 38 -5.99 -21.49 3.54
C SER A 38 -5.26 -20.16 3.31
N GLU A 39 -4.28 -20.16 2.43
CA GLU A 39 -3.62 -18.94 1.95
C GLU A 39 -3.82 -18.83 0.44
N ILE A 40 -4.35 -17.72 -0.03
CA ILE A 40 -4.73 -17.57 -1.44
C ILE A 40 -4.13 -16.27 -1.96
N PHE A 41 -3.42 -16.35 -3.09
CA PHE A 41 -2.74 -15.24 -3.73
C PHE A 41 -3.15 -15.17 -5.20
N ALA A 42 -3.76 -14.06 -5.64
CA ALA A 42 -4.07 -13.88 -7.07
C ALA A 42 -4.17 -12.42 -7.52
N GLN A 43 -4.52 -12.18 -8.79
CA GLN A 43 -4.91 -10.84 -9.25
C GLN A 43 -6.40 -10.64 -8.97
N ASP A 44 -7.25 -11.53 -9.49
CA ASP A 44 -8.70 -11.45 -9.35
C ASP A 44 -9.24 -12.71 -8.66
N ILE A 45 -10.08 -12.50 -7.64
CA ILE A 45 -10.60 -13.61 -6.83
C ILE A 45 -12.10 -13.49 -6.59
N PHE A 46 -12.81 -14.59 -6.79
CA PHE A 46 -14.19 -14.80 -6.36
C PHE A 46 -14.27 -15.96 -5.36
N ILE A 47 -14.87 -15.73 -4.19
CA ILE A 47 -15.09 -16.77 -3.18
C ILE A 47 -16.51 -16.68 -2.61
N THR A 48 -17.18 -17.81 -2.48
CA THR A 48 -18.50 -17.85 -1.81
C THR A 48 -18.38 -17.65 -0.31
N THR A 49 -17.58 -18.46 0.40
CA THR A 49 -17.33 -18.25 1.83
C THR A 49 -15.83 -18.30 2.14
N HIS A 50 -15.28 -17.21 2.66
CA HIS A 50 -13.85 -17.11 2.98
C HIS A 50 -13.61 -17.06 4.49
N LYS A 51 -12.70 -17.91 4.98
CA LYS A 51 -12.27 -17.97 6.40
C LYS A 51 -10.77 -17.86 6.62
N GLY A 52 -9.99 -17.90 5.55
CA GLY A 52 -8.52 -17.98 5.61
C GLY A 52 -7.86 -16.62 5.43
N THR A 53 -6.68 -16.62 4.81
CA THR A 53 -5.96 -15.42 4.40
C THR A 53 -5.94 -15.29 2.89
N LEU A 54 -6.18 -14.07 2.41
CA LEU A 54 -6.30 -13.73 1.00
C LEU A 54 -5.49 -12.48 0.68
N GLN A 55 -4.70 -12.53 -0.40
CA GLN A 55 -4.03 -11.36 -0.95
C GLN A 55 -4.27 -11.24 -2.46
N ALA A 56 -4.80 -10.11 -2.93
CA ALA A 56 -5.06 -9.92 -4.36
C ALA A 56 -5.13 -8.46 -4.84
N ASP A 57 -5.33 -8.23 -6.13
CA ASP A 57 -5.66 -6.90 -6.65
C ASP A 57 -7.16 -6.63 -6.48
N THR A 58 -8.02 -7.53 -6.94
CA THR A 58 -9.49 -7.40 -6.84
C THR A 58 -10.10 -8.64 -6.21
N VAL A 59 -10.98 -8.43 -5.23
CA VAL A 59 -11.61 -9.51 -4.47
C VAL A 59 -13.12 -9.33 -4.43
N TYR A 60 -13.86 -10.40 -4.70
CA TYR A 60 -15.28 -10.52 -4.45
C TYR A 60 -15.53 -11.69 -3.50
N ILE A 61 -16.20 -11.44 -2.37
CA ILE A 61 -16.56 -12.46 -1.39
C ILE A 61 -18.04 -12.35 -1.05
N LYS A 62 -18.81 -13.45 -1.14
CA LYS A 62 -20.21 -13.43 -0.66
C LYS A 62 -20.25 -13.38 0.87
N ASN A 63 -19.53 -14.28 1.54
CA ASN A 63 -19.50 -14.37 3.00
C ASN A 63 -18.06 -14.38 3.51
N LEU A 64 -17.61 -13.29 4.14
CA LEU A 64 -16.34 -13.24 4.85
C LEU A 64 -16.59 -13.58 6.33
N GLU A 65 -16.10 -14.73 6.76
CA GLU A 65 -16.31 -15.26 8.12
C GLU A 65 -14.98 -15.49 8.82
N ASN A 66 -14.58 -14.57 9.69
CA ASN A 66 -13.29 -14.61 10.41
C ASN A 66 -12.04 -14.66 9.50
N GLY A 67 -12.20 -14.33 8.22
CA GLY A 67 -11.11 -14.30 7.24
C GLY A 67 -10.35 -12.98 7.23
N ILE A 68 -9.17 -13.01 6.62
CA ILE A 68 -8.27 -11.89 6.44
C ILE A 68 -8.12 -11.59 4.95
N VAL A 69 -8.36 -10.35 4.55
CA VAL A 69 -8.30 -9.91 3.16
C VAL A 69 -7.39 -8.69 3.03
N ILE A 70 -6.39 -8.79 2.15
CA ILE A 70 -5.47 -7.70 1.82
C ILE A 70 -5.52 -7.50 0.30
N ALA A 71 -6.10 -6.40 -0.17
CA ALA A 71 -6.20 -6.18 -1.61
C ALA A 71 -6.20 -4.70 -2.02
N LYS A 72 -6.24 -4.39 -3.32
CA LYS A 72 -6.51 -3.02 -3.76
C LYS A 72 -8.00 -2.70 -3.68
N ASN A 73 -8.83 -3.61 -4.18
CA ASN A 73 -10.28 -3.45 -4.25
C ASN A 73 -10.97 -4.68 -3.65
N VAL A 74 -11.87 -4.48 -2.70
CA VAL A 74 -12.59 -5.56 -2.01
C VAL A 74 -14.08 -5.29 -2.03
N PHE A 75 -14.85 -6.28 -2.48
CA PHE A 75 -16.29 -6.33 -2.35
C PHE A 75 -16.70 -7.50 -1.46
N VAL A 76 -17.52 -7.23 -0.44
CA VAL A 76 -18.08 -8.26 0.43
C VAL A 76 -19.59 -8.09 0.58
N GLU A 77 -20.39 -9.12 0.29
CA GLU A 77 -21.82 -9.04 0.56
C GLU A 77 -22.09 -9.09 2.08
N ASN A 78 -21.54 -10.08 2.78
CA ASN A 78 -21.72 -10.29 4.23
C ASN A 78 -20.37 -10.43 4.93
N CYS A 79 -20.09 -9.53 5.88
CA CYS A 79 -18.82 -9.50 6.61
C CYS A 79 -19.05 -9.73 8.11
N MET A 80 -18.48 -10.80 8.66
CA MET A 80 -18.58 -11.18 10.08
C MET A 80 -17.24 -11.66 10.63
N GLY A 81 -16.74 -10.99 11.67
CA GLY A 81 -15.42 -11.27 12.26
C GLY A 81 -14.24 -11.02 11.31
N GLY A 82 -14.49 -10.40 10.15
CA GLY A 82 -13.53 -10.24 9.07
C GLY A 82 -12.53 -9.12 9.34
N LYS A 83 -11.30 -9.28 8.83
CA LYS A 83 -10.30 -8.22 8.78
C LYS A 83 -9.99 -7.88 7.33
N ILE A 84 -10.23 -6.63 6.94
CA ILE A 84 -10.03 -6.18 5.55
C ILE A 84 -9.11 -4.98 5.52
N GLU A 85 -8.04 -5.05 4.73
CA GLU A 85 -7.16 -3.94 4.41
C GLU A 85 -7.14 -3.73 2.90
N ALA A 86 -7.63 -2.57 2.44
CA ALA A 86 -7.65 -2.27 1.01
C ALA A 86 -7.72 -0.78 0.69
N GLU A 87 -7.42 -0.40 -0.55
CA GLU A 87 -7.66 0.98 -1.01
C GLU A 87 -9.16 1.27 -1.07
N ASN A 88 -9.92 0.41 -1.73
CA ASN A 88 -11.37 0.54 -1.84
C ASN A 88 -12.05 -0.68 -1.21
N ILE A 89 -12.94 -0.43 -0.26
CA ILE A 89 -13.73 -1.46 0.42
C ILE A 89 -15.21 -1.16 0.19
N TYR A 90 -15.95 -2.13 -0.35
CA TYR A 90 -17.39 -2.08 -0.53
C TYR A 90 -18.04 -3.23 0.24
N ILE A 91 -18.95 -2.91 1.16
CA ILE A 91 -19.63 -3.92 1.98
C ILE A 91 -21.13 -3.69 1.95
N CYS A 92 -21.90 -4.73 1.61
CA CYS A 92 -23.36 -4.65 1.70
C CYS A 92 -23.82 -4.72 3.17
N ASN A 93 -23.46 -5.80 3.86
CA ASN A 93 -23.83 -6.06 5.25
C ASN A 93 -22.59 -6.18 6.14
N LEU A 94 -22.31 -5.15 6.93
CA LEU A 94 -21.31 -5.19 7.98
C LEU A 94 -21.96 -5.74 9.26
N LEU A 95 -21.73 -7.02 9.55
CA LEU A 95 -22.36 -7.71 10.67
C LEU A 95 -21.59 -7.39 11.97
N THR A 96 -20.91 -8.36 12.57
CA THR A 96 -20.36 -8.24 13.93
C THR A 96 -18.86 -8.43 13.97
N ASP A 97 -18.20 -7.73 14.90
CA ASP A 97 -16.79 -7.90 15.27
C ASP A 97 -15.80 -7.78 14.08
N ASN A 98 -16.11 -6.92 13.10
CA ASN A 98 -15.22 -6.69 11.96
C ASN A 98 -14.21 -5.58 12.24
N THR A 99 -13.04 -5.68 11.62
CA THR A 99 -12.03 -4.62 11.62
C THR A 99 -11.62 -4.26 10.20
N LEU A 100 -11.80 -3.00 9.82
CA LEU A 100 -11.57 -2.51 8.47
C LEU A 100 -10.46 -1.44 8.45
N TYR A 101 -9.55 -1.54 7.48
CA TYR A 101 -8.43 -0.63 7.26
C TYR A 101 -8.49 -0.05 5.83
N PRO A 102 -9.45 0.85 5.55
CA PRO A 102 -9.56 1.48 4.23
C PRO A 102 -8.42 2.47 3.98
N ARG A 103 -7.88 2.48 2.75
CA ARG A 103 -6.82 3.41 2.30
C ARG A 103 -7.27 4.54 1.38
N LYS A 104 -8.47 4.47 0.81
CA LYS A 104 -9.08 5.54 0.00
C LYS A 104 -10.57 5.65 0.26
N ASN A 105 -11.33 4.60 -0.01
CA ASN A 105 -12.78 4.62 0.10
C ASN A 105 -13.30 3.42 0.89
N LEU A 106 -14.25 3.67 1.78
CA LEU A 106 -15.10 2.64 2.38
C LEU A 106 -16.56 3.00 2.11
N ILE A 107 -17.32 2.06 1.57
CA ILE A 107 -18.75 2.20 1.33
C ILE A 107 -19.46 1.07 2.05
N ILE A 108 -20.46 1.41 2.88
CA ILE A 108 -21.31 0.43 3.56
C ILE A 108 -22.78 0.76 3.28
N THR A 109 -23.55 -0.17 2.72
CA THR A 109 -24.88 0.17 2.15
C THR A 109 -26.10 -0.31 2.92
N ASN A 110 -26.17 -1.57 3.36
CA ASN A 110 -27.45 -2.13 3.81
C ASN A 110 -27.56 -2.10 5.33
N ASN A 111 -26.56 -2.66 6.02
CA ASN A 111 -26.59 -2.83 7.47
C ASN A 111 -25.21 -2.64 8.09
N ILE A 112 -25.19 -2.01 9.27
CA ILE A 112 -24.08 -2.03 10.22
C ILE A 112 -24.65 -2.60 11.52
N LYS A 113 -24.23 -3.79 11.95
CA LYS A 113 -24.69 -4.36 13.23
C LYS A 113 -23.87 -3.81 14.39
N PHE A 114 -23.07 -4.61 15.09
CA PHE A 114 -22.42 -4.15 16.32
C PHE A 114 -20.95 -4.53 16.41
N LYS A 115 -20.20 -3.78 17.23
CA LYS A 115 -18.78 -4.02 17.54
C LYS A 115 -17.83 -3.94 16.34
N ASN A 116 -18.18 -3.17 15.31
CA ASN A 116 -17.29 -2.98 14.17
C ASN A 116 -16.31 -1.83 14.40
N ASN A 117 -15.07 -2.02 13.97
CA ASN A 117 -14.01 -1.01 14.06
C ASN A 117 -13.50 -0.65 12.67
N ILE A 118 -13.62 0.62 12.29
CA ILE A 118 -12.98 1.17 11.10
C ILE A 118 -11.78 1.98 11.57
N VAL A 119 -10.59 1.59 11.12
CA VAL A 119 -9.32 2.14 11.56
C VAL A 119 -8.58 2.73 10.37
N VAL A 120 -8.41 4.05 10.37
CA VAL A 120 -7.67 4.78 9.35
C VAL A 120 -6.34 5.21 9.95
N SER A 121 -5.26 4.53 9.58
CA SER A 121 -3.93 4.78 10.10
C SER A 121 -2.87 4.51 9.03
N PRO A 122 -1.79 5.31 8.98
CA PRO A 122 -0.64 5.03 8.12
C PRO A 122 0.32 4.01 8.71
N LEU A 123 0.10 3.58 9.96
CA LEU A 123 1.01 2.71 10.73
C LEU A 123 0.44 1.31 10.96
N VAL A 124 -0.90 1.18 11.00
CA VAL A 124 -1.54 -0.11 11.28
C VAL A 124 -1.79 -0.86 9.97
N SER A 125 -1.18 -2.05 9.85
CA SER A 125 -1.43 -3.02 8.78
C SER A 125 -1.78 -4.37 9.39
N ILE A 126 -2.58 -5.16 8.70
CA ILE A 126 -2.98 -6.51 9.14
C ILE A 126 -1.76 -7.43 9.22
N GLU A 127 -0.80 -7.30 8.30
CA GLU A 127 0.39 -8.16 8.21
C GLU A 127 1.41 -7.88 9.32
N ASN A 128 1.45 -6.68 9.89
CA ASN A 128 2.46 -6.30 10.86
C ASN A 128 1.82 -5.71 12.12
N ASN A 129 1.81 -6.49 13.20
CA ASN A 129 1.50 -6.04 14.58
C ASN A 129 2.55 -5.05 15.15
N SER A 130 3.38 -4.44 14.31
CA SER A 130 4.39 -3.48 14.69
C SER A 130 4.55 -2.46 13.56
N ASP A 131 4.86 -1.22 13.96
CA ASP A 131 5.03 0.02 13.17
C ASP A 131 6.08 -0.03 12.02
N THR A 132 6.43 -1.23 11.57
CA THR A 132 7.64 -1.55 10.81
C THR A 132 7.64 -1.03 9.39
N GLU A 133 6.54 -1.00 8.61
CA GLU A 133 6.65 -0.58 7.20
C GLU A 133 7.03 0.92 7.09
N CYS A 134 6.32 1.79 7.81
CA CYS A 134 6.59 3.23 7.81
C CYS A 134 7.96 3.52 8.42
N GLU A 135 8.34 2.83 9.50
CA GLU A 135 9.68 2.92 10.09
C GLU A 135 10.78 2.40 9.16
N ASN A 136 10.56 1.28 8.47
CA ASN A 136 11.48 0.72 7.49
C ASN A 136 11.69 1.70 6.33
N LEU A 137 10.63 2.34 5.84
CA LEU A 137 10.73 3.38 4.81
C LEU A 137 11.49 4.61 5.32
N LYS A 138 11.26 5.06 6.56
CA LYS A 138 12.04 6.15 7.19
C LYS A 138 13.52 5.78 7.32
N ASN A 139 13.80 4.59 7.82
CA ASN A 139 15.17 4.07 7.98
C ASN A 139 15.88 3.94 6.63
N LEU A 140 15.16 3.48 5.60
CA LEU A 140 15.67 3.42 4.24
C LEU A 140 15.94 4.82 3.67
N SER A 141 15.05 5.80 3.93
CA SER A 141 15.25 7.19 3.54
C SER A 141 16.52 7.78 4.17
N LEU A 142 16.76 7.54 5.47
CA LEU A 142 17.99 7.95 6.15
C LEU A 142 19.26 7.32 5.54
N LYS A 143 19.22 6.00 5.26
CA LYS A 143 20.33 5.29 4.61
C LYS A 143 20.64 5.86 3.22
N ILE A 144 19.60 6.17 2.43
CA ILE A 144 19.76 6.75 1.10
C ILE A 144 20.34 8.16 1.18
N LYS A 145 19.87 8.97 2.13
CA LYS A 145 20.41 10.31 2.37
C LYS A 145 21.91 10.26 2.65
N SER A 146 22.33 9.44 3.62
CA SER A 146 23.75 9.24 3.93
C SER A 146 24.55 8.78 2.70
N LYS A 147 24.03 7.82 1.94
CA LYS A 147 24.71 7.33 0.74
C LYS A 147 24.81 8.37 -0.38
N LEU A 148 23.79 9.22 -0.53
CA LEU A 148 23.81 10.35 -1.46
C LEU A 148 24.88 11.36 -1.05
N ASP A 149 24.93 11.75 0.22
CA ASP A 149 25.90 12.71 0.75
C ASP A 149 27.34 12.21 0.53
N ASP A 150 27.61 10.93 0.81
CA ASP A 150 28.90 10.27 0.51
C ASP A 150 29.24 10.31 -0.99
N THR A 151 28.25 10.05 -1.83
CA THR A 151 28.42 9.99 -3.29
C THR A 151 28.73 11.38 -3.85
N ILE A 152 27.97 12.39 -3.42
CA ILE A 152 28.16 13.80 -3.79
C ILE A 152 29.55 14.26 -3.36
N SER A 153 29.96 13.98 -2.12
CA SER A 153 31.27 14.37 -1.60
C SER A 153 32.42 13.75 -2.42
N LYS A 154 32.33 12.46 -2.76
CA LYS A 154 33.33 11.80 -3.62
C LYS A 154 33.35 12.36 -5.04
N MET A 155 32.17 12.67 -5.60
CA MET A 155 32.07 13.28 -6.92
C MET A 155 32.70 14.67 -6.95
N GLN A 156 32.48 15.50 -5.92
CA GLN A 156 33.11 16.82 -5.77
C GLN A 156 34.63 16.69 -5.74
N ASN A 157 35.18 15.79 -4.91
CA ASN A 157 36.62 15.55 -4.84
C ASN A 157 37.23 15.16 -6.22
N TYR A 158 36.55 14.29 -6.97
CA TYR A 158 37.01 13.92 -8.32
C TYR A 158 36.86 15.08 -9.30
N TYR A 159 35.76 15.82 -9.24
CA TYR A 159 35.53 16.98 -10.09
C TYR A 159 36.62 18.05 -9.88
N ASP A 160 36.93 18.39 -8.63
CA ASP A 160 37.97 19.36 -8.29
C ASP A 160 39.34 18.93 -8.81
N TYR A 161 39.68 17.64 -8.68
CA TYR A 161 40.90 17.09 -9.27
C TYR A 161 40.90 17.22 -10.81
N LEU A 162 39.79 16.88 -11.46
CA LEU A 162 39.67 16.92 -12.92
C LEU A 162 39.82 18.34 -13.45
N ILE A 163 39.16 19.32 -12.82
CA ILE A 163 39.23 20.74 -13.18
C ILE A 163 40.63 21.29 -12.95
N LYS A 164 41.23 21.03 -11.78
CA LYS A 164 42.58 21.52 -11.45
C LYS A 164 43.64 21.05 -12.45
N ASN A 165 43.46 19.85 -13.01
CA ASN A 165 44.45 19.21 -13.88
C ASN A 165 44.11 19.25 -15.38
N GLN A 166 42.95 19.81 -15.78
CA GLN A 166 42.46 19.78 -17.16
C GLN A 166 43.44 20.40 -18.16
N ILE A 167 44.02 21.56 -17.83
CA ILE A 167 44.94 22.31 -18.71
C ILE A 167 46.21 21.49 -18.94
N LYS A 168 46.70 20.80 -17.90
CA LYS A 168 47.91 19.98 -17.98
C LYS A 168 47.69 18.77 -18.90
N ILE A 169 46.53 18.11 -18.82
CA ILE A 169 46.20 16.99 -19.69
C ILE A 169 46.04 17.41 -21.15
N ILE A 170 45.37 18.54 -21.42
CA ILE A 170 45.22 19.06 -22.78
C ILE A 170 46.60 19.34 -23.41
N LYS A 171 47.56 19.86 -22.64
CA LYS A 171 48.93 20.06 -23.11
C LYS A 171 49.63 18.74 -23.41
N LEU A 172 49.53 17.75 -22.50
CA LEU A 172 50.13 16.43 -22.69
C LEU A 172 49.58 15.68 -23.90
N GLN A 173 48.29 15.83 -24.21
CA GLN A 173 47.66 15.23 -25.39
C GLN A 173 48.17 15.78 -26.73
N LYS A 174 48.75 16.99 -26.74
CA LYS A 174 49.30 17.64 -27.95
C LYS A 174 50.80 17.35 -28.16
N THR A 175 51.44 16.67 -27.22
CA THR A 175 52.88 16.39 -27.28
C THR A 175 53.16 15.06 -28.00
N GLU A 176 54.06 15.06 -28.98
CA GLU A 176 54.35 13.87 -29.81
C GLU A 176 55.09 12.74 -29.05
N LYS A 177 55.81 13.05 -27.95
CA LYS A 177 56.51 12.07 -27.10
C LYS A 177 56.25 12.33 -25.63
N LEU A 178 55.52 11.42 -24.97
CA LEU A 178 55.36 11.41 -23.51
C LEU A 178 56.47 10.61 -22.83
N ASN A 179 56.97 11.13 -21.71
CA ASN A 179 57.80 10.36 -20.79
C ASN A 179 56.93 9.45 -19.90
N ALA A 180 57.58 8.54 -19.16
CA ALA A 180 56.90 7.57 -18.30
C ALA A 180 56.07 8.20 -17.16
N ILE A 181 56.46 9.39 -16.68
CA ILE A 181 55.77 10.10 -15.60
C ILE A 181 54.46 10.69 -16.14
N ASP A 182 54.52 11.31 -17.31
CA ASP A 182 53.37 11.90 -17.98
C ASP A 182 52.34 10.83 -18.39
N MET A 183 52.81 9.64 -18.81
CA MET A 183 51.93 8.50 -19.05
C MET A 183 51.18 8.05 -17.79
N LYS A 184 51.89 7.89 -16.66
CA LYS A 184 51.27 7.52 -15.37
C LYS A 184 50.25 8.56 -14.92
N PHE A 185 50.56 9.84 -15.08
CA PHE A 185 49.65 10.94 -14.75
C PHE A 185 48.40 10.93 -15.64
N SER A 186 48.56 10.75 -16.96
CA SER A 186 47.44 10.65 -17.90
C SER A 186 46.52 9.47 -17.55
N ASN A 187 47.08 8.30 -17.24
CA ASN A 187 46.31 7.13 -16.84
C ASN A 187 45.51 7.38 -15.55
N LEU A 188 46.13 7.98 -14.53
CA LEU A 188 45.44 8.35 -13.29
C LEU A 188 44.27 9.30 -13.54
N TYR A 189 44.46 10.30 -14.42
CA TYR A 189 43.39 11.23 -14.79
C TYR A 189 42.21 10.49 -15.46
N HIS A 190 42.48 9.60 -16.41
CA HIS A 190 41.46 8.79 -17.07
C HIS A 190 40.75 7.84 -16.10
N ASP A 191 41.46 7.26 -15.14
CA ASP A 191 40.86 6.44 -14.09
C ASP A 191 39.94 7.24 -13.18
N ILE A 192 40.29 8.49 -12.87
CA ILE A 192 39.41 9.40 -12.11
C ILE A 192 38.17 9.76 -12.93
N ILE A 193 38.27 9.99 -14.25
CA ILE A 193 37.09 10.16 -15.12
C ILE A 193 36.17 8.93 -15.03
N LYS A 194 36.73 7.72 -15.15
CA LYS A 194 35.95 6.48 -15.05
C LYS A 194 35.23 6.37 -13.69
N LYS A 195 35.94 6.67 -12.60
CA LYS A 195 35.37 6.66 -11.24
C LYS A 195 34.26 7.71 -11.09
N TYR A 196 34.47 8.92 -11.60
CA TYR A 196 33.46 9.98 -11.61
C TYR A 196 32.20 9.56 -12.38
N ASN A 197 32.37 9.01 -13.59
CA ASN A 197 31.26 8.52 -14.41
C ASN A 197 30.48 7.40 -13.71
N HIS A 198 31.17 6.47 -13.04
CA HIS A 198 30.53 5.43 -12.24
C HIS A 198 29.68 6.03 -11.10
N LEU A 199 30.22 7.00 -10.35
CA LEU A 199 29.47 7.69 -9.30
C LEU A 199 28.28 8.48 -9.85
N SER A 200 28.39 9.09 -11.02
CA SER A 200 27.28 9.77 -11.69
C SER A 200 26.10 8.83 -11.97
N VAL A 201 26.38 7.60 -12.42
CA VAL A 201 25.34 6.57 -12.61
C VAL A 201 24.71 6.16 -11.27
N LEU A 202 25.52 5.95 -10.23
CA LEU A 202 25.03 5.62 -8.89
C LEU A 202 24.15 6.74 -8.31
N TYR A 203 24.57 8.00 -8.45
CA TYR A 203 23.82 9.18 -8.03
C TYR A 203 22.42 9.20 -8.66
N LYS A 204 22.32 8.99 -9.98
CA LYS A 204 21.01 8.94 -10.68
C LYS A 204 20.09 7.86 -10.10
N LYS A 205 20.63 6.67 -9.79
CA LYS A 205 19.85 5.58 -9.16
C LYS A 205 19.37 5.95 -7.77
N LEU A 206 20.24 6.54 -6.95
CA LEU A 206 19.92 6.96 -5.58
C LEU A 206 18.86 8.06 -5.55
N ILE A 207 18.94 9.06 -6.44
CA ILE A 207 17.92 10.11 -6.57
C ILE A 207 16.56 9.53 -6.95
N LYS A 208 16.51 8.61 -7.92
CA LYS A 208 15.26 7.94 -8.30
C LYS A 208 14.65 7.18 -7.12
N LEU A 209 15.46 6.44 -6.39
CA LEU A 209 15.02 5.68 -5.22
C LEU A 209 14.53 6.60 -4.09
N LYS A 210 15.25 7.70 -3.83
CA LYS A 210 14.85 8.74 -2.87
C LYS A 210 13.46 9.29 -3.21
N TYR A 211 13.25 9.69 -4.47
CA TYR A 211 11.96 10.20 -4.93
C TYR A 211 10.83 9.20 -4.70
N GLN A 212 11.03 7.92 -5.01
CA GLN A 212 10.03 6.87 -4.79
C GLN A 212 9.65 6.70 -3.31
N ILE A 213 10.63 6.77 -2.42
CA ILE A 213 10.40 6.64 -0.97
C ILE A 213 9.71 7.88 -0.41
N ASP A 214 10.16 9.06 -0.79
CA ASP A 214 9.56 10.33 -0.37
C ASP A 214 8.09 10.40 -0.84
N ALA A 215 7.81 9.99 -2.08
CA ALA A 215 6.45 9.88 -2.61
C ALA A 215 5.59 8.90 -1.79
N LYS A 216 6.12 7.71 -1.46
CA LYS A 216 5.39 6.71 -0.66
C LYS A 216 5.14 7.19 0.77
N LEU A 217 6.12 7.85 1.41
CA LEU A 217 5.96 8.42 2.74
C LEU A 217 4.93 9.55 2.75
N ASN A 218 4.96 10.44 1.74
CA ASN A 218 3.97 11.50 1.61
C ASN A 218 2.57 10.94 1.38
N PHE A 219 2.44 9.92 0.53
CA PHE A 219 1.17 9.22 0.34
C PHE A 219 0.64 8.66 1.66
N LEU A 220 1.46 7.94 2.44
CA LEU A 220 1.04 7.42 3.74
C LEU A 220 0.61 8.54 4.70
N ASN A 221 1.35 9.65 4.74
CA ASN A 221 1.02 10.78 5.62
C ASN A 221 -0.31 11.45 5.25
N GLU A 222 -0.57 11.61 3.95
CA GLU A 222 -1.76 12.31 3.44
C GLU A 222 -2.98 11.38 3.30
N MET A 223 -2.77 10.07 3.19
CA MET A 223 -3.84 9.08 3.00
C MET A 223 -4.94 9.22 4.06
N VAL A 224 -4.57 9.46 5.34
CA VAL A 224 -5.53 9.60 6.44
C VAL A 224 -6.56 10.72 6.19
N TYR A 225 -6.14 11.80 5.53
CA TYR A 225 -6.99 12.96 5.20
C TYR A 225 -7.76 12.79 3.90
N ASN A 226 -7.32 11.85 3.06
CA ASN A 226 -7.96 11.57 1.77
C ASN A 226 -8.97 10.43 1.84
N VAL A 227 -9.00 9.68 2.95
CA VAL A 227 -9.98 8.61 3.13
C VAL A 227 -11.38 9.18 3.26
N LYS A 228 -12.30 8.63 2.48
CA LYS A 228 -13.74 8.88 2.56
C LYS A 228 -14.47 7.62 3.02
N ILE A 229 -15.26 7.76 4.08
CA ILE A 229 -16.10 6.68 4.62
C ILE A 229 -17.56 7.04 4.38
N TYR A 230 -18.22 6.37 3.45
CA TYR A 230 -19.61 6.63 3.12
C TYR A 230 -20.52 5.59 3.77
N ILE A 231 -21.46 6.07 4.57
CA ILE A 231 -22.43 5.25 5.30
C ILE A 231 -23.81 5.44 4.67
N LYS A 232 -24.25 4.47 3.88
CA LYS A 232 -25.61 4.39 3.31
C LYS A 232 -26.53 3.43 4.09
N ALA A 233 -25.99 2.72 5.09
CA ALA A 233 -26.78 1.82 5.93
C ALA A 233 -27.83 2.56 6.76
N GLU A 234 -29.11 2.22 6.56
CA GLU A 234 -30.23 2.71 7.36
C GLU A 234 -30.28 2.07 8.75
N ASN A 235 -29.81 0.82 8.84
CA ASN A 235 -29.81 0.05 10.08
C ASN A 235 -28.40 0.05 10.69
N ILE A 236 -28.19 0.87 11.71
CA ILE A 236 -26.93 1.01 12.44
C ILE A 236 -27.12 0.59 13.90
N GLY A 237 -26.45 -0.47 14.31
CA GLY A 237 -26.43 -0.94 15.70
C GLY A 237 -25.40 -0.22 16.57
N GLU A 238 -25.18 -0.74 17.76
CA GLU A 238 -24.33 -0.12 18.79
C GLU A 238 -22.85 -0.54 18.66
N ASP A 239 -21.96 0.15 19.39
CA ASP A 239 -20.52 -0.17 19.48
C ASP A 239 -19.75 -0.16 18.15
N ASN A 240 -20.20 0.63 17.18
CA ASN A 240 -19.47 0.85 15.92
C ASN A 240 -18.58 2.09 16.03
N PHE A 241 -17.29 1.94 15.76
CA PHE A 241 -16.31 3.01 15.93
C PHE A 241 -15.51 3.26 14.66
N LEU A 242 -15.42 4.54 14.30
CA LEU A 242 -14.47 5.06 13.33
C LEU A 242 -13.33 5.74 14.07
N LYS A 243 -12.09 5.33 13.78
CA LYS A 243 -10.89 5.84 14.44
C LYS A 243 -9.90 6.33 13.39
N PHE A 244 -9.47 7.57 13.51
CA PHE A 244 -8.38 8.14 12.73
C PHE A 244 -7.14 8.31 13.61
N TYR A 245 -6.00 7.88 13.08
CA TYR A 245 -4.68 8.06 13.68
C TYR A 245 -3.82 8.91 12.74
N PRO A 246 -4.08 10.22 12.65
CA PRO A 246 -3.22 11.10 11.87
C PRO A 246 -1.81 11.08 12.46
N LYS A 247 -0.82 11.18 11.59
CA LYS A 247 0.59 11.24 11.99
C LYS A 247 0.90 12.61 12.56
N THR A 248 0.53 12.84 13.81
CA THR A 248 0.94 13.99 14.62
C THR A 248 2.14 13.61 15.50
N ASN A 249 2.86 14.60 16.03
CA ASN A 249 3.96 14.35 16.99
C ASN A 249 3.47 13.71 18.31
N THR A 250 2.16 13.67 18.53
CA THR A 250 1.47 12.98 19.62
C THR A 250 0.66 11.82 19.06
N GLU A 251 0.57 10.71 19.80
CA GLU A 251 -0.35 9.60 19.52
C GLU A 251 -1.81 10.10 19.68
N LEU A 252 -2.33 10.75 18.64
CA LEU A 252 -3.67 11.28 18.63
C LEU A 252 -4.63 10.22 18.08
N GLU A 253 -5.54 9.75 18.93
CA GLU A 253 -6.70 8.96 18.51
C GLU A 253 -7.91 9.90 18.38
N LEU A 254 -8.41 10.06 17.15
CA LEU A 254 -9.69 10.73 16.90
C LEU A 254 -10.75 9.67 16.68
N LYS A 255 -11.73 9.61 17.58
CA LYS A 255 -12.75 8.56 17.61
C LYS A 255 -14.14 9.13 17.40
N HIS A 256 -14.91 8.49 16.52
CA HIS A 256 -16.33 8.77 16.27
C HIS A 256 -17.14 7.49 16.46
N GLN A 257 -18.28 7.59 17.14
CA GLN A 257 -19.22 6.48 17.24
C GLN A 257 -20.24 6.59 16.10
N ILE A 258 -20.23 5.60 15.22
CA ILE A 258 -21.12 5.55 14.06
C ILE A 258 -22.54 5.28 14.56
N ASN A 259 -23.48 6.11 14.14
CA ASN A 259 -24.88 6.05 14.56
C ASN A 259 -25.83 6.50 13.43
N LEU A 260 -27.13 6.45 13.68
CA LEU A 260 -28.17 6.78 12.68
C LEU A 260 -28.05 8.18 12.06
N LYS A 261 -27.39 9.14 12.73
CA LYS A 261 -27.16 10.49 12.16
C LYS A 261 -26.13 10.49 11.03
N ASP A 262 -25.38 9.40 10.86
CA ASP A 262 -24.37 9.25 9.81
C ASP A 262 -24.95 8.64 8.53
N TYR A 263 -26.24 8.28 8.52
CA TYR A 263 -26.94 7.82 7.32
C TYR A 263 -26.84 8.87 6.19
N GLU A 264 -26.48 8.38 5.01
CA GLU A 264 -26.20 9.15 3.79
C GLU A 264 -25.14 10.23 3.97
N LYS A 265 -24.15 9.99 4.85
CA LYS A 265 -23.04 10.91 5.05
C LYS A 265 -21.70 10.29 4.72
N VAL A 266 -20.80 11.18 4.32
CA VAL A 266 -19.37 10.92 4.16
C VAL A 266 -18.67 11.39 5.41
N LEU A 267 -18.01 10.48 6.11
CA LEU A 267 -17.12 10.77 7.23
C LEU A 267 -15.68 10.84 6.72
N TYR A 268 -14.98 11.91 7.06
CA TYR A 268 -13.59 12.15 6.67
C TYR A 268 -12.88 13.00 7.72
N LEU A 269 -11.55 13.03 7.64
CA LEU A 269 -10.71 13.85 8.51
C LEU A 269 -10.39 15.19 7.85
N GLU A 270 -10.70 16.30 8.51
CA GLU A 270 -10.36 17.65 8.04
C GLU A 270 -9.20 18.24 8.84
N LYS A 271 -8.24 18.86 8.14
CA LYS A 271 -7.15 19.62 8.77
C LYS A 271 -7.69 20.98 9.22
N GLY A 272 -7.93 21.15 10.51
CA GLY A 272 -8.21 22.47 11.09
C GLY A 272 -6.94 23.32 11.26
N GLN A 273 -7.12 24.59 11.64
CA GLN A 273 -5.99 25.51 11.90
C GLN A 273 -5.15 25.12 13.12
N GLN A 274 -5.76 24.46 14.12
CA GLN A 274 -5.11 24.09 15.39
C GLN A 274 -5.07 22.58 15.63
N ALA A 275 -6.10 21.85 15.20
CA ALA A 275 -6.21 20.40 15.36
C ALA A 275 -7.03 19.79 14.21
N SER A 276 -6.78 18.51 13.95
CA SER A 276 -7.60 17.74 13.01
C SER A 276 -8.88 17.26 13.71
N TYR A 277 -9.99 17.18 12.99
CA TYR A 277 -11.26 16.71 13.52
C TYR A 277 -12.04 15.93 12.45
N ILE A 278 -12.90 15.02 12.92
CA ILE A 278 -13.77 14.24 12.04
C ILE A 278 -14.93 15.12 11.62
N LYS A 279 -15.20 15.16 10.31
CA LYS A 279 -16.31 15.91 9.71
C LYS A 279 -17.23 14.96 8.97
N SER A 280 -18.48 15.39 8.82
CA SER A 280 -19.46 14.72 7.98
C SER A 280 -20.00 15.68 6.92
N SER A 281 -20.28 15.18 5.71
CA SER A 281 -20.97 15.92 4.64
C SER A 281 -22.02 15.04 3.97
N GLN A 282 -23.02 15.66 3.34
CA GLN A 282 -23.98 15.00 2.44
C GLN A 282 -23.51 14.98 0.99
N ASP A 283 -22.41 15.69 0.68
CA ASP A 283 -21.80 15.76 -0.64
C ASP A 283 -21.08 14.44 -0.97
N TYR A 284 -21.84 13.42 -1.33
CA TYR A 284 -21.31 12.22 -1.96
C TYR A 284 -21.84 12.11 -3.38
N SER A 285 -20.93 12.00 -4.35
CA SER A 285 -21.28 11.74 -5.74
C SER A 285 -21.74 10.29 -5.87
N GLU A 286 -23.00 10.05 -6.21
CA GLU A 286 -23.48 8.68 -6.49
C GLU A 286 -22.66 7.99 -7.60
N SER A 287 -22.04 8.78 -8.50
CA SER A 287 -21.10 8.29 -9.51
C SER A 287 -19.91 7.54 -8.91
N ASP A 288 -19.43 7.92 -7.72
CA ASP A 288 -18.26 7.30 -7.08
C ASP A 288 -18.59 5.88 -6.57
N ILE A 289 -19.84 5.63 -6.13
CA ILE A 289 -20.32 4.29 -5.78
C ILE A 289 -20.49 3.45 -7.03
N GLU A 290 -21.06 4.03 -8.08
CA GLU A 290 -21.39 3.31 -9.30
C GLU A 290 -20.13 2.85 -10.04
N GLU A 291 -19.08 3.67 -10.08
CA GLU A 291 -17.78 3.29 -10.60
C GLU A 291 -17.17 2.11 -9.83
N VAL A 292 -17.25 2.13 -8.49
CA VAL A 292 -16.76 1.04 -7.65
C VAL A 292 -17.60 -0.23 -7.86
N LYS A 293 -18.93 -0.12 -7.98
CA LYS A 293 -19.81 -1.25 -8.25
C LYS A 293 -19.56 -1.89 -9.62
N ILE A 294 -19.38 -1.08 -10.66
CA ILE A 294 -19.13 -1.57 -12.03
C ILE A 294 -17.89 -2.48 -12.07
N ILE A 295 -16.85 -2.19 -11.28
CA ILE A 295 -15.65 -3.04 -11.16
C ILE A 295 -16.03 -4.46 -10.70
N PHE A 296 -16.99 -4.59 -9.79
CA PHE A 296 -17.35 -5.86 -9.16
C PHE A 296 -18.48 -6.60 -9.86
N GLU A 297 -19.42 -5.91 -10.51
CA GLU A 297 -20.51 -6.56 -11.25
C GLU A 297 -20.00 -7.50 -12.35
N LYS A 298 -18.90 -7.13 -13.01
CA LYS A 298 -18.26 -7.99 -14.00
C LYS A 298 -17.70 -9.26 -13.36
N LEU A 299 -17.02 -9.12 -12.22
CA LEU A 299 -16.46 -10.26 -11.48
C LEU A 299 -17.55 -11.20 -10.95
N GLU A 300 -18.68 -10.66 -10.50
CA GLU A 300 -19.81 -11.47 -10.06
C GLU A 300 -20.48 -12.21 -11.23
N LYS A 301 -20.76 -11.52 -12.34
CA LYS A 301 -21.40 -12.12 -13.52
C LYS A 301 -20.55 -13.22 -14.15
N ASP A 302 -19.23 -13.03 -14.21
CA ASP A 302 -18.32 -14.00 -14.81
C ASP A 302 -18.09 -15.26 -13.94
N ASN A 303 -18.47 -15.22 -12.65
CA ASN A 303 -18.17 -16.27 -11.68
C ASN A 303 -19.38 -16.86 -10.93
N SER A 304 -20.57 -16.24 -11.03
CA SER A 304 -21.84 -16.82 -10.57
C SER A 304 -22.21 -18.04 -11.41
#